data_AF-A0A7V9IZS5-F1
#
_entry.id   AF-A0A7V9IZS5-F1
#
_cell.length_a   1.000
_cell.length_b   1.000
_cell.length_c   1.000
_cell.angle_alpha   90.00
_cell.angle_beta   90.00
_cell.angle_gamma   90.00
#
_symmetry.space_group_name_H-M   'P 1'
#
loop_
_entity.id
_entity.type
_entity.pdbx_description
1 polymer ?
#
loop_
_entity_poly.entity_id
_entity_poly.type
_entity_poly.pdbx_seq_one_letter_code
_entity_poly.pdbx_strand_id
1 'polypeptide(L)'
;MDAERLRSVARNLFESAKANDHRTLGEKAIGLLAFQQLGGRCDIITRPQGSAATLTLRLTRGSASAQLDVNERRRARQHAGTTVNLGDLDPDVLRMLTQRKVADYLRRRRGAALARGDHVIEIVENKRRVLVTAEEPEGVRLDIPSQISPWGRIEFALYVASQPDKHRRVAVVGRAGTTIIDDLSELEEFEGEPWSGDQVSGRISFESLQQTAGRRAVVRDRDAFPAFVDAVGRVEPAVLRTLERVSQEVTEATADRLADAVRKIFGRVLKELSDLDNPMRTPTGDLPGEGGLLSAAPGSSEPDRTPEPDFPLPPADEGLFPEPPEREPPEPDPEAGPSGSRYRGLPNLVPDPEPDGLRSRFDHDVGIVYYNDRHTDHLLVKDDQRSLLDYLATLVAKEYVLYNNPRAQSEEVAEEMVRMLVRVRRHLPRKP
;
A
#
# COMPACT_ATOMS: atom_id res chain seq x y z
N MET A 1 15.32 -43.30 -6.78
CA MET A 1 16.56 -43.71 -6.06
C MET A 1 16.65 -45.21 -6.20
N ASP A 2 17.83 -45.76 -6.48
CA ASP A 2 18.06 -47.21 -6.50
C ASP A 2 18.31 -47.77 -5.09
N ALA A 3 18.47 -49.09 -5.00
CA ALA A 3 18.64 -49.79 -3.72
C ALA A 3 19.96 -49.42 -3.03
N GLU A 4 21.03 -49.18 -3.79
CA GLU A 4 22.33 -48.78 -3.24
C GLU A 4 22.26 -47.39 -2.63
N ARG A 5 21.62 -46.45 -3.32
CA ARG A 5 21.41 -45.08 -2.85
C ARG A 5 20.50 -45.03 -1.62
N LEU A 6 19.48 -45.89 -1.51
CA LEU A 6 18.69 -46.03 -0.29
C LEU A 6 19.52 -46.56 0.89
N ARG A 7 20.41 -47.53 0.66
CA ARG A 7 21.32 -48.02 1.71
C ARG A 7 22.30 -46.94 2.13
N SER A 8 22.85 -46.17 1.19
CA SER A 8 23.73 -45.04 1.47
C SER A 8 23.02 -43.97 2.31
N VAL A 9 21.79 -43.59 1.96
CA VAL A 9 20.99 -42.63 2.76
C VAL A 9 20.73 -43.13 4.19
N ALA A 10 20.53 -44.44 4.37
CA ALA A 10 20.30 -45.03 5.70
C ALA A 10 21.58 -45.17 6.54
N ARG A 11 22.73 -45.43 5.90
CA ARG A 11 24.03 -45.65 6.58
C ARG A 11 24.79 -44.36 6.82
N ASN A 12 24.72 -43.42 5.88
CA ASN A 12 25.50 -42.19 5.90
C ASN A 12 24.58 -41.01 6.21
N LEU A 13 23.88 -41.11 7.34
CA LEU A 13 23.33 -39.94 8.01
C LEU A 13 24.52 -38.98 8.17
N PHE A 14 24.38 -37.70 7.82
CA PHE A 14 25.45 -36.67 7.74
C PHE A 14 26.22 -36.53 6.42
N GLU A 15 26.19 -37.48 5.49
CA GLU A 15 26.79 -37.29 4.16
C GLU A 15 25.73 -37.04 3.09
N SER A 16 25.71 -35.83 2.53
CA SER A 16 24.77 -35.51 1.46
C SER A 16 25.40 -35.66 0.10
N ALA A 17 24.81 -36.51 -0.74
CA ALA A 17 25.07 -36.55 -2.18
C ALA A 17 24.71 -35.23 -2.90
N LYS A 18 24.09 -34.26 -2.20
CA LYS A 18 23.71 -32.94 -2.72
C LYS A 18 24.62 -31.81 -2.21
N ALA A 19 25.67 -32.13 -1.44
CA ALA A 19 26.55 -31.12 -0.86
C ALA A 19 27.16 -30.17 -1.92
N ASN A 20 27.50 -30.70 -3.10
CA ASN A 20 28.11 -29.95 -4.20
C ASN A 20 27.11 -29.42 -5.25
N ASP A 21 25.80 -29.62 -5.06
CA ASP A 21 24.79 -29.14 -6.00
C ASP A 21 24.20 -27.81 -5.53
N HIS A 22 24.66 -26.71 -6.12
CA HIS A 22 24.23 -25.35 -5.77
C HIS A 22 22.72 -25.12 -5.95
N ARG A 23 22.05 -25.90 -6.80
CA ARG A 23 20.61 -25.76 -7.08
C ARG A 23 19.72 -26.50 -6.09
N THR A 24 20.25 -27.48 -5.35
CA THR A 24 19.44 -28.38 -4.52
C THR A 24 19.76 -28.26 -3.04
N LEU A 25 18.71 -28.20 -2.22
CA LEU A 25 18.84 -28.17 -0.77
C LEU A 25 19.17 -29.54 -0.18
N GLY A 26 20.00 -29.53 0.87
CA GLY A 26 20.16 -30.68 1.76
C GLY A 26 21.59 -31.10 2.04
N GLU A 27 22.53 -30.17 2.25
CA GLU A 27 23.97 -30.47 2.44
C GLU A 27 24.28 -31.29 3.68
N LYS A 28 23.53 -31.08 4.77
CA LYS A 28 23.82 -31.69 6.08
C LYS A 28 23.30 -33.13 6.23
N ALA A 29 22.53 -33.65 5.28
CA ALA A 29 21.89 -34.99 5.29
C ALA A 29 21.06 -35.40 6.54
N ILE A 30 20.87 -34.51 7.53
CA ILE A 30 20.09 -34.76 8.75
C ILE A 30 18.58 -34.54 8.58
N GLY A 31 18.16 -33.90 7.48
CA GLY A 31 16.77 -33.47 7.29
C GLY A 31 15.76 -34.62 7.30
N LEU A 32 16.18 -35.82 6.90
CA LEU A 32 15.32 -37.00 6.91
C LEU A 32 14.91 -37.39 8.35
N LEU A 33 15.83 -37.26 9.32
CA LEU A 33 15.59 -37.65 10.73
C LEU A 33 14.56 -36.77 11.44
N ALA A 34 14.22 -35.60 10.87
CA ALA A 34 13.20 -34.71 11.40
C ALA A 34 11.82 -35.39 11.51
N PHE A 35 11.58 -36.49 10.79
CA PHE A 35 10.33 -37.27 10.90
C PHE A 35 10.03 -37.71 12.34
N GLN A 36 11.07 -37.96 13.15
CA GLN A 36 10.92 -38.42 14.53
C GLN A 36 10.26 -37.37 15.44
N GLN A 37 10.24 -36.10 15.03
CA GLN A 37 9.51 -35.03 15.71
C GLN A 37 8.01 -35.03 15.38
N LEU A 38 7.60 -35.70 14.29
CA LEU A 38 6.23 -35.70 13.80
C LEU A 38 5.51 -37.03 14.06
N GLY A 39 6.20 -38.16 13.93
CA GLY A 39 5.60 -39.49 14.09
C GLY A 39 6.58 -40.59 14.44
N GLY A 40 6.02 -41.76 14.77
CA GLY A 40 6.77 -42.96 15.16
C GLY A 40 7.41 -43.71 13.99
N ARG A 41 6.90 -43.53 12.75
CA ARG A 41 7.34 -44.30 11.58
C ARG A 41 7.45 -43.45 10.31
N CYS A 42 8.45 -43.75 9.48
CA CYS A 42 8.63 -43.16 8.15
C CYS A 42 8.94 -44.25 7.11
N ASP A 43 8.05 -44.41 6.14
CA ASP A 43 8.23 -45.32 5.00
C ASP A 43 8.54 -44.50 3.73
N ILE A 44 9.75 -44.66 3.17
CA ILE A 44 10.14 -44.06 1.89
C ILE A 44 9.98 -45.11 0.79
N ILE A 45 9.04 -44.89 -0.11
CA ILE A 45 8.71 -45.80 -1.21
C ILE A 45 9.15 -45.16 -2.52
N THR A 46 10.12 -45.76 -3.21
CA THR A 46 10.69 -45.22 -4.44
C THR A 46 10.68 -46.25 -5.56
N ARG A 47 10.48 -45.77 -6.79
CA ARG A 47 10.67 -46.55 -8.02
C ARG A 47 11.72 -45.84 -8.88
N PRO A 48 12.89 -46.44 -9.12
CA PRO A 48 13.90 -45.88 -10.01
C PRO A 48 13.38 -45.73 -11.44
N GLN A 49 13.88 -44.74 -12.17
CA GLN A 49 13.61 -44.63 -13.60
C GLN A 49 14.24 -45.83 -14.32
N GLY A 50 13.49 -46.46 -15.24
CA GLY A 50 13.93 -47.66 -15.96
C GLY A 50 13.79 -48.98 -15.20
N SER A 51 13.35 -48.98 -13.92
CA SER A 51 13.09 -50.20 -13.17
C SER A 51 11.59 -50.43 -12.94
N ALA A 52 11.17 -51.70 -12.96
CA ALA A 52 9.83 -52.12 -12.55
C ALA A 52 9.71 -52.36 -11.04
N ALA A 53 10.83 -52.51 -10.34
CA ALA A 53 10.84 -52.81 -8.91
C ALA A 53 10.54 -51.55 -8.08
N THR A 54 9.68 -51.72 -7.08
CA THR A 54 9.42 -50.70 -6.04
C THR A 54 10.20 -51.07 -4.79
N LEU A 55 10.98 -50.12 -4.29
CA LEU A 55 11.84 -50.25 -3.13
C LEU A 55 11.22 -49.48 -1.96
N THR A 56 11.26 -50.05 -0.76
CA THR A 56 10.79 -49.38 0.47
C THR A 56 11.90 -49.36 1.52
N LEU A 57 12.24 -48.16 2.00
CA LEU A 57 13.06 -47.97 3.19
C LEU A 57 12.15 -47.60 4.37
N ARG A 58 12.19 -48.36 5.46
CA ARG A 58 11.41 -48.11 6.68
C ARG A 58 12.33 -47.67 7.81
N LEU A 59 11.95 -46.55 8.42
CA LEU A 59 12.62 -45.93 9.57
C LEU A 59 11.63 -45.86 10.73
N THR A 60 12.12 -46.16 11.94
CA THR A 60 11.33 -46.13 13.17
C THR A 60 11.99 -45.20 14.17
N ARG A 61 11.19 -44.40 14.87
CA ARG A 61 11.66 -43.47 15.91
C ARG A 61 12.45 -44.22 16.99
N GLY A 62 13.61 -43.68 17.37
CA GLY A 62 14.49 -44.27 18.38
C GLY A 62 15.23 -45.55 17.96
N SER A 63 15.00 -46.08 16.75
CA SER A 63 15.76 -47.21 16.23
C SER A 63 16.96 -46.75 15.41
N ALA A 64 18.13 -47.30 15.70
CA ALA A 64 19.32 -47.14 14.86
C ALA A 64 19.32 -48.06 13.62
N SER A 65 18.38 -49.01 13.54
CA SER A 65 18.26 -49.93 12.41
C SER A 65 17.19 -49.47 11.40
N ALA A 66 17.54 -49.53 10.12
CA ALA A 66 16.65 -49.26 8.99
C ALA A 66 16.36 -50.55 8.23
N GLN A 67 15.12 -50.77 7.83
CA GLN A 67 14.72 -51.95 7.05
C GLN A 67 14.55 -51.57 5.59
N LEU A 68 15.20 -52.30 4.68
CA LEU A 68 15.08 -52.12 3.25
C LEU A 68 14.37 -53.33 2.62
N ASP A 69 13.20 -53.09 2.05
CA ASP A 69 12.50 -54.05 1.19
C ASP A 69 12.79 -53.72 -0.28
N VAL A 70 13.33 -54.69 -1.00
CA VAL A 70 13.76 -54.55 -2.40
C VAL A 70 12.63 -54.91 -3.38
N ASN A 71 11.49 -55.43 -2.89
CA ASN A 71 10.36 -55.83 -3.72
C ASN A 71 9.02 -55.59 -3.02
N GLU A 72 8.72 -54.31 -2.74
CA GLU A 72 7.46 -53.93 -2.09
C GLU A 72 6.28 -54.10 -3.06
N ARG A 73 5.47 -55.13 -2.82
CA ARG A 73 4.29 -55.43 -3.65
C ARG A 73 3.01 -54.75 -3.16
N ARG A 74 2.90 -54.44 -1.87
CA ARG A 74 1.66 -53.90 -1.28
C ARG A 74 1.39 -52.44 -1.65
N ARG A 75 2.46 -51.67 -1.86
CA ARG A 75 2.40 -50.25 -2.24
C ARG A 75 3.25 -49.98 -3.48
N ALA A 76 3.13 -50.87 -4.47
CA ALA A 76 3.90 -50.78 -5.71
C ALA A 76 3.55 -49.49 -6.47
N ARG A 77 4.59 -48.78 -6.94
CA ARG A 77 4.40 -47.54 -7.71
C ARG A 77 4.25 -47.86 -9.20
N GLN A 78 3.28 -47.22 -9.86
CA GLN A 78 3.11 -47.33 -11.31
C GLN A 78 4.10 -46.45 -12.09
N HIS A 79 4.54 -45.33 -11.51
CA HIS A 79 5.44 -44.37 -12.14
C HIS A 79 6.72 -44.17 -11.31
N ALA A 80 7.80 -43.79 -11.99
CA ALA A 80 9.05 -43.42 -11.35
C ALA A 80 8.83 -42.26 -10.37
N GLY A 81 9.60 -42.24 -9.28
CA GLY A 81 9.53 -41.19 -8.26
C GLY A 81 9.60 -41.74 -6.84
N THR A 82 9.31 -40.88 -5.86
CA THR A 82 9.42 -41.19 -4.44
C THR A 82 8.20 -40.67 -3.67
N THR A 83 7.67 -41.47 -2.76
CA THR A 83 6.58 -41.11 -1.84
C THR A 83 7.08 -41.40 -0.44
N VAL A 84 6.86 -40.47 0.47
CA VAL A 84 7.22 -40.62 1.87
C VAL A 84 5.94 -40.65 2.69
N ASN A 85 5.72 -41.72 3.42
CA ASN A 85 4.57 -41.87 4.32
C ASN A 85 5.05 -41.75 5.76
N LEU A 86 4.44 -40.83 6.51
CA LEU A 86 4.64 -40.71 7.95
C LEU A 86 3.48 -41.41 8.66
N GLY A 87 3.80 -42.29 9.61
CA GLY A 87 2.85 -43.04 10.41
C GLY A 87 3.05 -42.77 11.90
N ASP A 88 2.05 -43.17 12.69
CA ASP A 88 2.02 -42.97 14.14
C ASP A 88 2.28 -41.50 14.51
N LEU A 89 1.56 -40.60 13.83
CA LEU A 89 1.63 -39.16 14.07
C LEU A 89 0.98 -38.84 15.42
N ASP A 90 1.61 -37.94 16.16
CA ASP A 90 1.06 -37.44 17.42
C ASP A 90 -0.27 -36.69 17.17
N PRO A 91 -1.34 -36.93 17.95
CA PRO A 91 -2.61 -36.20 17.83
C PRO A 91 -2.45 -34.68 17.85
N ASP A 92 -1.50 -34.14 18.61
CA ASP A 92 -1.27 -32.70 18.67
C ASP A 92 -0.59 -32.17 17.41
N VAL A 93 0.29 -32.96 16.79
CA VAL A 93 0.89 -32.65 15.49
C VAL A 93 -0.18 -32.64 14.39
N LEU A 94 -1.11 -33.61 14.41
CA LEU A 94 -2.23 -33.66 13.45
C LEU A 94 -3.09 -32.39 13.48
N ARG A 95 -3.33 -31.81 14.66
CA ARG A 95 -4.05 -30.51 14.81
C ARG A 95 -3.30 -29.33 14.20
N MET A 96 -1.98 -29.44 14.02
CA MET A 96 -1.15 -28.41 13.40
C MET A 96 -0.97 -28.61 11.89
N LEU A 97 -1.13 -29.83 11.37
CA LEU A 97 -0.96 -30.18 9.95
C LEU A 97 -2.24 -30.02 9.12
N THR A 98 -2.97 -28.92 9.29
CA THR A 98 -4.14 -28.62 8.45
C THR A 98 -3.71 -28.11 7.07
N GLN A 99 -4.50 -28.33 6.02
CA GLN A 99 -4.19 -27.87 4.66
C GLN A 99 -3.82 -26.38 4.61
N ARG A 100 -4.57 -25.53 5.34
CA ARG A 100 -4.29 -24.08 5.44
C ARG A 100 -2.92 -23.81 6.05
N LYS A 101 -2.62 -24.37 7.23
CA LYS A 101 -1.35 -24.12 7.93
C LYS A 101 -0.14 -24.61 7.12
N VAL A 102 -0.27 -25.75 6.45
CA VAL A 102 0.79 -26.30 5.59
C VAL A 102 0.98 -25.41 4.36
N ALA A 103 -0.10 -24.93 3.74
CA ALA A 103 -0.02 -23.98 2.64
C ALA A 103 0.71 -22.71 3.07
N ASP A 104 0.28 -22.08 4.16
CA ASP A 104 0.86 -20.83 4.66
C ASP A 104 2.32 -20.98 5.08
N TYR A 105 2.70 -22.14 5.63
CA TYR A 105 4.09 -22.46 5.93
C TYR A 105 4.95 -22.57 4.67
N LEU A 106 4.44 -23.27 3.64
CA LEU A 106 5.16 -23.46 2.38
C LEU A 106 5.24 -22.16 1.58
N ARG A 107 4.19 -21.33 1.56
CA ARG A 107 4.22 -19.99 0.95
C ARG A 107 5.35 -19.15 1.54
N ARG A 108 5.45 -19.09 2.86
CA ARG A 108 6.50 -18.33 3.55
C ARG A 108 7.89 -18.89 3.32
N ARG A 109 8.08 -20.21 3.47
CA ARG A 109 9.42 -20.83 3.44
C ARG A 109 9.97 -21.08 2.02
N ARG A 110 9.08 -21.23 1.03
CA ARG A 110 9.41 -21.56 -0.37
C ARG A 110 8.92 -20.51 -1.37
N GLY A 111 8.39 -19.38 -0.91
CA GLY A 111 7.82 -18.34 -1.79
C GLY A 111 8.77 -17.87 -2.88
N ALA A 112 10.07 -17.74 -2.58
CA ALA A 112 11.07 -17.39 -3.59
C ALA A 112 11.26 -18.47 -4.66
N ALA A 113 11.31 -19.74 -4.28
CA ALA A 113 11.43 -20.84 -5.23
C ALA A 113 10.14 -21.05 -6.04
N LEU A 114 8.97 -20.83 -5.43
CA LEU A 114 7.67 -20.86 -6.10
C LEU A 114 7.56 -19.72 -7.13
N ALA A 115 7.99 -18.50 -6.78
CA ALA A 115 7.97 -17.36 -7.70
C ALA A 115 8.90 -17.53 -8.90
N ARG A 116 10.02 -18.24 -8.74
CA ARG A 116 10.91 -18.61 -9.86
C ARG A 116 10.40 -19.77 -10.72
N GLY A 117 9.37 -20.48 -10.26
CA GLY A 117 8.87 -21.67 -10.94
C GLY A 117 9.77 -22.90 -10.80
N ASP A 118 10.61 -22.97 -9.77
CA ASP A 118 11.53 -24.10 -9.57
C ASP A 118 10.78 -25.43 -9.35
N HIS A 119 9.59 -25.35 -8.76
CA HIS A 119 8.72 -26.49 -8.51
C HIS A 119 7.28 -26.03 -8.26
N VAL A 120 6.33 -26.95 -8.49
CA VAL A 120 4.91 -26.76 -8.19
C VAL A 120 4.55 -27.60 -6.97
N ILE A 121 3.89 -26.99 -5.99
CA ILE A 121 3.44 -27.70 -4.78
C ILE A 121 1.92 -27.72 -4.73
N GLU A 122 1.36 -28.92 -4.65
CA GLU A 122 -0.06 -29.17 -4.45
C GLU A 122 -0.28 -29.84 -3.08
N ILE A 123 -1.23 -29.31 -2.32
CA ILE A 123 -1.64 -29.87 -1.02
C ILE A 123 -3.03 -30.47 -1.17
N VAL A 124 -3.15 -31.76 -0.88
CA VAL A 124 -4.41 -32.49 -0.98
C VAL A 124 -4.84 -32.94 0.40
N GLU A 125 -6.03 -32.51 0.83
CA GLU A 125 -6.70 -32.99 2.03
C GLU A 125 -8.06 -33.56 1.65
N ASN A 126 -8.23 -34.87 1.84
CA ASN A 126 -9.39 -35.64 1.38
C ASN A 126 -9.63 -35.46 -0.14
N LYS A 127 -10.59 -34.61 -0.53
CA LYS A 127 -10.93 -34.29 -1.92
C LYS A 127 -10.55 -32.86 -2.32
N ARG A 128 -10.10 -32.03 -1.37
CA ARG A 128 -9.77 -30.63 -1.60
C ARG A 128 -8.30 -30.51 -1.99
N ARG A 129 -8.05 -29.78 -3.08
CA ARG A 129 -6.72 -29.53 -3.62
C ARG A 129 -6.43 -28.04 -3.53
N VAL A 130 -5.28 -27.67 -2.99
CA VAL A 130 -4.83 -26.29 -2.90
C VAL A 130 -3.46 -26.20 -3.56
N LEU A 131 -3.35 -25.36 -4.58
CA LEU A 131 -2.09 -24.99 -5.20
C LEU A 131 -1.41 -23.93 -4.33
N VAL A 132 -0.15 -24.15 -3.97
CA VAL A 132 0.63 -23.18 -3.20
C VAL A 132 1.25 -22.18 -4.16
N THR A 133 0.75 -20.95 -4.16
CA THR A 133 1.29 -19.83 -4.94
C THR A 133 2.18 -18.94 -4.07
N ALA A 134 3.17 -18.30 -4.68
CA ALA A 134 3.93 -17.25 -4.00
C ALA A 134 3.00 -16.08 -3.66
N GLU A 135 3.16 -15.53 -2.47
CA GLU A 135 2.46 -14.31 -2.04
C GLU A 135 3.22 -13.11 -2.59
N GLU A 136 2.53 -12.22 -3.28
CA GLU A 136 3.09 -10.95 -3.72
C GLU A 136 2.90 -9.91 -2.62
N PRO A 137 3.98 -9.25 -2.16
CA PRO A 137 3.86 -8.22 -1.13
C PRO A 137 3.04 -7.04 -1.64
N GLU A 138 2.25 -6.46 -0.74
CA GLU A 138 1.52 -5.22 -1.02
C GLU A 138 2.45 -3.99 -0.97
N GLY A 139 2.21 -3.02 -1.85
CA GLY A 139 2.88 -1.72 -1.83
C GLY A 139 3.52 -1.34 -3.16
N VAL A 140 4.20 -0.19 -3.16
CA VAL A 140 4.98 0.28 -4.31
C VAL A 140 6.30 -0.46 -4.33
N ARG A 141 6.59 -1.16 -5.43
CA ARG A 141 7.87 -1.86 -5.62
C ARG A 141 9.01 -0.86 -5.79
N LEU A 142 10.14 -1.14 -5.12
CA LEU A 142 11.35 -0.34 -5.25
C LEU A 142 12.21 -0.87 -6.41
N ASP A 143 12.59 0.05 -7.30
CA ASP A 143 13.50 -0.23 -8.41
C ASP A 143 14.96 -0.16 -7.95
N ILE A 144 15.35 -1.14 -7.14
CA ILE A 144 16.72 -1.27 -6.62
C ILE A 144 17.50 -2.24 -7.52
N PRO A 145 18.63 -1.83 -8.10
CA PRO A 145 19.46 -2.74 -8.87
C PRO A 145 20.06 -3.81 -7.95
N SER A 146 20.15 -5.03 -8.48
CA SER A 146 20.88 -6.10 -7.79
C SER A 146 22.35 -5.72 -7.63
N GLN A 147 22.94 -6.01 -6.47
CA GLN A 147 24.35 -5.76 -6.21
C GLN A 147 25.18 -7.02 -6.48
N ILE A 148 26.39 -6.83 -7.00
CA ILE A 148 27.35 -7.92 -7.23
C ILE A 148 28.41 -7.81 -6.15
N SER A 149 28.57 -8.87 -5.36
CA SER A 149 29.66 -9.02 -4.40
C SER A 149 30.62 -10.12 -4.86
N PRO A 150 31.87 -10.16 -4.35
CA PRO A 150 32.80 -11.27 -4.59
C PRO A 150 32.23 -12.66 -4.27
N TRP A 151 31.21 -12.71 -3.40
CA TRP A 151 30.58 -13.95 -2.95
C TRP A 151 29.27 -14.25 -3.69
N GLY A 152 28.79 -13.37 -4.57
CA GLY A 152 27.58 -13.63 -5.35
C GLY A 152 26.70 -12.40 -5.52
N ARG A 153 25.58 -12.61 -6.23
CA ARG A 153 24.58 -11.58 -6.51
C ARG A 153 23.60 -11.45 -5.34
N ILE A 154 23.32 -10.20 -4.97
CA ILE A 154 22.32 -9.83 -3.97
C ILE A 154 21.16 -9.17 -4.71
N GLU A 155 19.98 -9.77 -4.64
CA GLU A 155 18.79 -9.30 -5.32
C GLU A 155 17.78 -8.73 -4.31
N PHE A 156 17.27 -7.54 -4.60
CA PHE A 156 16.32 -6.83 -3.77
C PHE A 156 14.95 -6.85 -4.44
N ALA A 157 13.95 -7.38 -3.73
CA ALA A 157 12.56 -7.28 -4.10
C ALA A 157 11.81 -6.68 -2.91
N LEU A 158 11.91 -5.36 -2.77
CA LEU A 158 11.36 -4.60 -1.65
C LEU A 158 10.14 -3.79 -2.12
N TYR A 159 9.19 -3.62 -1.22
CA TYR A 159 7.93 -2.92 -1.42
C TYR A 159 7.70 -2.01 -0.22
N VAL A 160 7.22 -0.80 -0.47
CA VAL A 160 6.89 0.18 0.56
C VAL A 160 5.41 0.50 0.50
N ALA A 161 4.78 0.48 1.66
CA ALA A 161 3.39 0.86 1.84
C ALA A 161 3.29 2.09 2.76
N SER A 162 2.24 2.89 2.56
CA SER A 162 2.04 4.14 3.31
C SER A 162 1.63 3.89 4.76
N GLN A 163 0.81 2.87 5.02
CA GLN A 163 0.35 2.54 6.37
C GLN A 163 1.24 1.46 6.99
N PRO A 164 1.55 1.51 8.29
CA PRO A 164 2.22 0.40 8.95
C PRO A 164 1.29 -0.81 9.09
N ASP A 165 1.81 -2.00 8.82
CA ASP A 165 1.14 -3.29 9.07
C ASP A 165 2.13 -4.31 9.65
N LYS A 166 1.76 -4.94 10.76
CA LYS A 166 2.56 -5.95 11.48
C LYS A 166 2.89 -7.19 10.64
N HIS A 167 2.22 -7.39 9.51
CA HIS A 167 2.52 -8.48 8.58
C HIS A 167 3.59 -8.13 7.54
N ARG A 168 3.94 -6.85 7.40
CA ARG A 168 4.93 -6.37 6.43
C ARG A 168 6.32 -6.56 7.01
N ARG A 169 7.05 -7.54 6.47
CA ARG A 169 8.41 -7.88 6.87
C ARG A 169 9.28 -8.12 5.65
N VAL A 170 10.58 -7.92 5.85
CA VAL A 170 11.59 -8.20 4.83
C VAL A 170 12.24 -9.53 5.14
N ALA A 171 11.99 -10.54 4.29
CA ALA A 171 12.54 -11.87 4.46
C ALA A 171 13.94 -11.98 3.85
N VAL A 172 14.85 -12.69 4.51
CA VAL A 172 16.18 -13.00 3.97
C VAL A 172 16.13 -14.38 3.33
N VAL A 173 16.39 -14.44 2.02
CA VAL A 173 16.32 -15.66 1.23
C VAL A 173 17.73 -16.12 0.86
N GLY A 174 18.06 -17.34 1.25
CA GLY A 174 19.32 -17.98 0.93
C GLY A 174 19.24 -18.88 -0.30
N ARG A 175 20.21 -19.80 -0.36
CA ARG A 175 20.34 -20.80 -1.41
C ARG A 175 19.03 -21.51 -1.76
N ALA A 176 18.84 -21.72 -3.07
CA ALA A 176 17.69 -22.41 -3.66
C ALA A 176 16.33 -21.81 -3.22
N GLY A 177 16.27 -20.51 -2.95
CA GLY A 177 15.03 -19.81 -2.60
C GLY A 177 14.45 -20.21 -1.25
N THR A 178 15.30 -20.61 -0.31
CA THR A 178 14.87 -20.89 1.06
C THR A 178 14.91 -19.63 1.89
N THR A 179 13.77 -19.24 2.44
CA THR A 179 13.75 -18.19 3.47
C THR A 179 14.58 -18.64 4.67
N ILE A 180 15.61 -17.90 5.06
CA ILE A 180 16.44 -18.17 6.23
C ILE A 180 15.77 -17.57 7.47
N ILE A 181 15.45 -16.28 7.38
CA ILE A 181 14.82 -15.44 8.41
C ILE A 181 13.61 -14.77 7.75
N ASP A 182 12.49 -14.68 8.48
CA ASP A 182 11.25 -14.07 7.99
C ASP A 182 11.22 -12.55 8.17
N ASP A 183 11.97 -12.04 9.16
CA ASP A 183 12.07 -10.62 9.51
C ASP A 183 13.54 -10.16 9.60
N LEU A 184 13.94 -9.24 8.73
CA LEU A 184 15.28 -8.67 8.68
C LEU A 184 15.66 -7.99 10.00
N SER A 185 14.70 -7.42 10.74
CA SER A 185 14.97 -6.75 12.01
C SER A 185 15.32 -7.71 13.15
N GLU A 186 15.22 -9.04 12.94
CA GLU A 186 15.79 -10.03 13.88
C GLU A 186 17.33 -10.01 13.89
N LEU A 187 17.96 -9.37 12.91
CA LEU A 187 19.40 -9.12 12.89
C LEU A 187 19.69 -7.80 13.61
N GLU A 188 20.62 -7.84 14.57
CA GLU A 188 21.05 -6.67 15.37
C GLU A 188 21.48 -5.49 14.48
N GLU A 189 22.04 -5.77 13.31
CA GLU A 189 22.48 -4.76 12.34
C GLU A 189 21.32 -3.96 11.72
N PHE A 190 20.08 -4.45 11.82
CA PHE A 190 18.87 -3.87 11.20
C PHE A 190 17.71 -3.69 12.19
N GLU A 191 17.96 -3.60 13.50
CA GLU A 191 16.94 -3.43 14.55
C GLU A 191 16.25 -2.04 14.55
N GLY A 192 16.53 -1.18 13.54
CA GLY A 192 16.03 0.19 13.44
C GLY A 192 15.23 0.48 12.17
N GLU A 193 14.75 1.72 12.09
CA GLU A 193 14.15 2.27 10.86
C GLU A 193 15.15 2.20 9.69
N PRO A 194 14.72 1.89 8.47
CA PRO A 194 13.33 1.69 8.01
C PRO A 194 12.78 0.26 8.19
N TRP A 195 13.58 -0.67 8.72
CA TRP A 195 13.27 -2.10 8.69
C TRP A 195 12.29 -2.52 9.79
N SER A 196 12.29 -1.84 10.94
CA SER A 196 11.36 -2.05 12.05
C SER A 196 10.00 -1.38 11.89
N GLY A 197 9.84 -0.48 10.90
CA GLY A 197 8.71 0.45 10.81
C GLY A 197 7.38 -0.12 10.30
N ASP A 198 7.26 -1.44 10.11
CA ASP A 198 6.05 -2.12 9.62
C ASP A 198 5.53 -1.63 8.24
N GLN A 199 6.30 -0.80 7.53
CA GLN A 199 5.92 -0.20 6.23
C GLN A 199 6.66 -0.83 5.05
N VAL A 200 7.75 -1.56 5.32
CA VAL A 200 8.59 -2.21 4.31
C VAL A 200 8.30 -3.70 4.30
N SER A 201 8.03 -4.24 3.11
CA SER A 201 7.84 -5.68 2.92
C SER A 201 8.67 -6.19 1.74
N GLY A 202 8.90 -7.50 1.70
CA GLY A 202 9.51 -8.14 0.55
C GLY A 202 10.59 -9.14 0.92
N ARG A 203 11.61 -9.23 0.06
CA ARG A 203 12.69 -10.21 0.24
C ARG A 203 14.02 -9.72 -0.30
N ILE A 204 15.08 -10.14 0.35
CA ILE A 204 16.46 -9.95 -0.09
C ILE A 204 17.06 -11.33 -0.34
N SER A 205 17.46 -11.61 -1.56
CA SER A 205 18.00 -12.92 -1.95
C SER A 205 19.51 -12.86 -2.06
N PHE A 206 20.21 -13.72 -1.31
CA PHE A 206 21.66 -13.87 -1.40
C PHE A 206 22.04 -15.33 -1.16
N GLU A 207 22.47 -16.03 -2.21
CA GLU A 207 22.66 -17.49 -2.18
C GLU A 207 23.81 -17.95 -1.27
N SER A 208 24.77 -17.08 -1.00
CA SER A 208 25.96 -17.40 -0.23
C SER A 208 25.75 -17.34 1.28
N LEU A 209 24.61 -16.79 1.73
CA LEU A 209 24.23 -16.88 3.14
C LEU A 209 23.90 -18.32 3.50
N GLN A 210 24.57 -18.79 4.55
CA GLN A 210 24.33 -20.10 5.11
C GLN A 210 23.41 -20.00 6.31
N GLN A 211 22.63 -21.06 6.51
CA GLN A 211 21.74 -21.19 7.64
C GLN A 211 22.36 -22.08 8.73
N THR A 212 22.18 -21.69 9.99
CA THR A 212 22.62 -22.49 11.14
C THR A 212 22.00 -23.90 11.12
N ALA A 213 22.61 -24.86 11.82
CA ALA A 213 22.07 -26.23 11.87
C ALA A 213 20.62 -26.28 12.36
N GLY A 214 20.24 -25.37 13.26
CA GLY A 214 18.88 -25.22 13.78
C GLY A 214 17.86 -24.56 12.83
N ARG A 215 18.28 -24.09 11.65
CA ARG A 215 17.42 -23.48 10.63
C ARG A 215 16.66 -22.21 11.00
N ARG A 216 17.14 -21.48 12.02
CA ARG A 216 16.51 -20.28 12.58
C ARG A 216 17.34 -19.01 12.49
N ALA A 217 18.61 -19.12 12.09
CA ALA A 217 19.51 -17.97 12.03
C ALA A 217 20.46 -18.09 10.85
N VAL A 218 21.00 -16.96 10.43
CA VAL A 218 22.10 -16.86 9.47
C VAL A 218 23.41 -17.20 10.18
N VAL A 219 24.30 -17.91 9.50
CA VAL A 219 25.68 -18.10 9.95
C VAL A 219 26.43 -16.79 9.71
N ARG A 220 26.94 -16.17 10.78
CA ARG A 220 27.78 -14.97 10.72
C ARG A 220 29.21 -15.34 10.33
N ASP A 221 29.45 -15.55 9.04
CA ASP A 221 30.79 -15.77 8.49
C ASP A 221 31.56 -14.44 8.40
N ARG A 222 32.88 -14.52 8.18
CA ARG A 222 33.74 -13.32 8.14
C ARG A 222 33.68 -12.56 6.82
N ASP A 223 33.09 -13.17 5.80
CA ASP A 223 33.22 -12.72 4.42
C ASP A 223 31.85 -12.41 3.79
N ALA A 224 30.93 -13.38 3.68
CA ALA A 224 29.65 -13.17 3.00
C ALA A 224 28.67 -12.32 3.83
N PHE A 225 28.62 -12.49 5.15
CA PHE A 225 27.71 -11.75 6.02
C PHE A 225 28.03 -10.25 6.05
N PRO A 226 29.29 -9.80 6.23
CA PRO A 226 29.62 -8.37 6.08
C PRO A 226 29.26 -7.82 4.70
N ALA A 227 29.48 -8.58 3.62
CA ALA A 227 29.11 -8.16 2.27
C ALA A 227 27.59 -7.99 2.10
N PHE A 228 26.79 -8.83 2.76
CA PHE A 228 25.35 -8.68 2.84
C PHE A 228 24.97 -7.41 3.61
N VAL A 229 25.57 -7.18 4.78
CA VAL A 229 25.30 -5.99 5.61
C VAL A 229 25.61 -4.70 4.84
N ASP A 230 26.77 -4.63 4.21
CA ASP A 230 27.18 -3.49 3.38
C ASP A 230 26.21 -3.25 2.21
N ALA A 231 25.74 -4.31 1.57
CA ALA A 231 24.83 -4.19 0.44
C ALA A 231 23.45 -3.67 0.85
N VAL A 232 22.92 -4.16 1.98
CA VAL A 232 21.64 -3.68 2.54
C VAL A 232 21.76 -2.24 3.01
N GLY A 233 22.85 -1.89 3.70
CA GLY A 233 23.11 -0.52 4.17
C GLY A 233 23.19 0.50 3.01
N ARG A 234 23.69 0.10 1.83
CA ARG A 234 23.68 0.96 0.63
C ARG A 234 22.28 1.22 0.07
N VAL A 235 21.34 0.31 0.31
CA VAL A 235 19.96 0.39 -0.19
C VAL A 235 19.06 1.16 0.77
N GLU A 236 19.39 1.17 2.06
CA GLU A 236 18.62 1.81 3.12
C GLU A 236 18.22 3.27 2.82
N PRO A 237 19.11 4.16 2.33
CA PRO A 237 18.71 5.53 1.99
C PRO A 237 17.67 5.60 0.86
N ALA A 238 17.69 4.64 -0.08
CA ALA A 238 16.69 4.59 -1.15
C ALA A 238 15.31 4.14 -0.64
N VAL A 239 15.29 3.26 0.37
CA VAL A 239 14.07 2.84 1.05
C VAL A 239 13.45 4.01 1.80
N LEU A 240 14.26 4.72 2.60
CA LEU A 240 13.81 5.89 3.37
C LEU A 240 13.22 6.98 2.46
N ARG A 241 13.92 7.35 1.38
CA ARG A 241 13.39 8.34 0.42
C ARG A 241 12.08 7.91 -0.21
N THR A 242 11.92 6.62 -0.50
CA THR A 242 10.67 6.11 -1.08
C THR A 242 9.54 6.12 -0.05
N LEU A 243 9.83 5.82 1.20
CA LEU A 243 8.88 5.87 2.32
C LEU A 243 8.40 7.31 2.57
N GLU A 244 9.32 8.27 2.62
CA GLU A 244 8.99 9.69 2.72
C GLU A 244 8.10 10.16 1.58
N ARG A 245 8.44 9.80 0.33
CA ARG A 245 7.63 10.15 -0.85
C ARG A 245 6.22 9.54 -0.77
N VAL A 246 6.10 8.25 -0.48
CA VAL A 246 4.81 7.56 -0.38
C VAL A 246 3.96 8.11 0.77
N SER A 247 4.59 8.46 1.89
CA SER A 247 3.95 9.15 3.02
C SER A 247 3.41 10.52 2.62
N GLN A 248 4.21 11.32 1.91
CA GLN A 248 3.83 12.65 1.42
C GLN A 248 2.65 12.56 0.44
N GLU A 249 2.72 11.67 -0.56
CA GLU A 249 1.63 11.46 -1.53
C GLU A 249 0.30 11.11 -0.85
N VAL A 250 0.33 10.26 0.18
CA VAL A 250 -0.88 9.91 0.93
C VAL A 250 -1.38 11.05 1.81
N THR A 251 -0.47 11.84 2.37
CA THR A 251 -0.81 13.04 3.15
C THR A 251 -1.50 14.07 2.27
N GLU A 252 -0.91 14.38 1.10
CA GLU A 252 -1.50 15.29 0.11
C GLU A 252 -2.86 14.80 -0.37
N ALA A 253 -2.96 13.52 -0.77
CA ALA A 253 -4.24 12.95 -1.21
C ALA A 253 -5.31 12.95 -0.10
N THR A 254 -4.91 12.88 1.17
CA THR A 254 -5.83 12.98 2.31
C THR A 254 -6.27 14.42 2.53
N ALA A 255 -5.36 15.39 2.43
CA ALA A 255 -5.65 16.82 2.50
C ALA A 255 -6.62 17.24 1.39
N ASP A 256 -6.39 16.81 0.15
CA ASP A 256 -7.28 17.08 -0.99
C ASP A 256 -8.70 16.55 -0.77
N ARG A 257 -8.82 15.32 -0.25
CA ARG A 257 -10.13 14.73 0.08
C ARG A 257 -10.85 15.51 1.18
N LEU A 258 -10.12 16.00 2.18
CA LEU A 258 -10.68 16.81 3.25
C LEU A 258 -11.13 18.18 2.72
N ALA A 259 -10.31 18.85 1.91
CA ALA A 259 -10.67 20.10 1.25
C ALA A 259 -11.93 19.93 0.37
N ASP A 260 -12.01 18.85 -0.41
CA ASP A 260 -13.20 18.48 -1.19
C ASP A 260 -14.44 18.27 -0.32
N ALA A 261 -14.29 17.59 0.82
CA ALA A 261 -15.39 17.37 1.75
C ALA A 261 -15.89 18.71 2.33
N VAL A 262 -14.98 19.60 2.74
CA VAL A 262 -15.32 20.96 3.20
C VAL A 262 -16.03 21.74 2.10
N ARG A 263 -15.50 21.76 0.86
CA ARG A 263 -16.15 22.43 -0.28
C ARG A 263 -17.57 21.93 -0.50
N LYS A 264 -17.79 20.61 -0.47
CA LYS A 264 -19.14 20.02 -0.62
C LYS A 264 -20.08 20.40 0.52
N ILE A 265 -19.60 20.44 1.76
CA ILE A 265 -20.38 20.88 2.92
C ILE A 265 -20.80 22.34 2.74
N PHE A 266 -19.86 23.23 2.43
CA PHE A 266 -20.14 24.65 2.23
C PHE A 266 -21.02 24.90 1.02
N GLY A 267 -20.89 24.14 -0.07
CA GLY A 267 -21.80 24.24 -1.21
C GLY A 267 -23.26 23.98 -0.84
N ARG A 268 -23.52 23.06 0.10
CA ARG A 268 -24.87 22.82 0.62
C ARG A 268 -25.32 23.91 1.59
N VAL A 269 -24.44 24.32 2.50
CA VAL A 269 -24.75 25.37 3.49
C VAL A 269 -25.07 26.70 2.82
N LEU A 270 -24.27 27.12 1.84
CA LEU A 270 -24.49 28.36 1.10
C LEU A 270 -25.77 28.31 0.26
N LYS A 271 -26.09 27.14 -0.32
CA LYS A 271 -27.38 26.94 -0.98
C LYS A 271 -28.56 27.06 -0.01
N GLU A 272 -28.46 26.46 1.17
CA GLU A 272 -29.49 26.61 2.21
C GLU A 272 -29.63 28.06 2.67
N LEU A 273 -28.54 28.82 2.76
CA LEU A 273 -28.58 30.24 3.08
C LEU A 273 -29.27 31.05 1.97
N SER A 274 -28.89 30.83 0.70
CA SER A 274 -29.53 31.51 -0.42
C SER A 274 -31.02 31.17 -0.57
N ASP A 275 -31.39 29.92 -0.27
CA ASP A 275 -32.79 29.45 -0.32
C ASP A 275 -33.64 30.06 0.81
N LEU A 276 -33.01 30.45 1.93
CA LEU A 276 -33.66 31.14 3.07
C LEU A 276 -33.68 32.68 2.92
N ASP A 277 -32.87 33.26 2.04
CA ASP A 277 -32.76 34.71 1.81
C ASP A 277 -33.86 35.27 0.87
N ASN A 278 -35.10 34.77 0.97
CA ASN A 278 -36.29 35.24 0.24
C ASN A 278 -37.51 35.24 1.19
N PRO A 279 -38.29 36.32 1.43
CA PRO A 279 -38.15 37.77 1.24
C PRO A 279 -38.64 38.56 2.49
N MET A 280 -37.84 38.70 3.54
CA MET A 280 -38.26 39.52 4.71
C MET A 280 -37.08 39.98 5.59
N ARG A 281 -35.96 40.41 5.00
CA ARG A 281 -35.03 41.29 5.73
C ARG A 281 -34.13 42.15 4.84
N THR A 282 -34.09 43.41 5.26
CA THR A 282 -33.34 44.56 4.76
C THR A 282 -31.83 44.34 4.84
N PRO A 283 -31.06 44.84 3.84
CA PRO A 283 -29.61 44.75 3.85
C PRO A 283 -29.05 45.67 4.95
N THR A 284 -28.30 45.10 5.88
CA THR A 284 -27.32 45.85 6.66
C THR A 284 -26.00 45.81 5.89
N GLY A 285 -25.72 46.88 5.14
CA GLY A 285 -24.35 47.20 4.69
C GLY A 285 -24.26 47.87 3.31
N ASP A 286 -24.05 49.18 3.30
CA ASP A 286 -23.61 49.94 2.12
C ASP A 286 -22.06 49.93 2.05
N LEU A 287 -21.51 48.80 1.55
CA LEU A 287 -20.14 48.52 1.05
C LEU A 287 -18.90 48.59 1.99
N PRO A 288 -17.82 47.76 1.77
CA PRO A 288 -17.64 46.59 0.87
C PRO A 288 -17.41 45.27 1.68
N GLY A 289 -17.63 44.04 1.19
CA GLY A 289 -18.14 43.57 -0.08
C GLY A 289 -19.65 43.30 -0.04
N GLU A 290 -20.33 43.84 -1.07
CA GLU A 290 -21.75 43.66 -1.30
C GLU A 290 -22.10 42.17 -1.36
N GLY A 291 -23.11 41.79 -0.59
CA GLY A 291 -23.61 40.43 -0.47
C GLY A 291 -23.83 39.76 -1.82
N GLY A 292 -22.86 38.95 -2.23
CA GLY A 292 -22.97 38.05 -3.36
C GLY A 292 -23.86 36.87 -2.97
N LEU A 293 -25.17 37.05 -3.10
CA LEU A 293 -26.04 35.94 -3.47
C LEU A 293 -25.39 35.27 -4.69
N LEU A 294 -25.04 33.99 -4.57
CA LEU A 294 -24.72 33.14 -5.72
C LEU A 294 -25.99 33.06 -6.57
N SER A 295 -26.18 34.02 -7.48
CA SER A 295 -27.29 34.00 -8.43
C SER A 295 -27.17 32.73 -9.28
N ALA A 296 -28.08 31.79 -9.03
CA ALA A 296 -28.51 30.85 -10.02
C ALA A 296 -29.21 31.64 -11.14
N ALA A 297 -28.81 31.41 -12.38
CA ALA A 297 -29.42 32.06 -13.54
C ALA A 297 -30.93 31.74 -13.61
N PRO A 298 -31.81 32.73 -13.84
CA PRO A 298 -33.17 32.47 -14.28
C PRO A 298 -33.18 32.42 -15.81
N GLY A 299 -33.52 31.26 -16.38
CA GLY A 299 -33.56 31.11 -17.83
C GLY A 299 -33.89 29.71 -18.33
N SER A 300 -34.98 29.12 -17.84
CA SER A 300 -35.65 28.01 -18.53
C SER A 300 -37.15 28.26 -18.57
N SER A 301 -37.55 29.25 -19.35
CA SER A 301 -38.89 29.29 -19.93
C SER A 301 -38.83 28.57 -21.27
N GLU A 302 -39.50 27.41 -21.33
CA GLU A 302 -39.88 26.74 -22.56
C GLU A 302 -40.58 27.75 -23.51
N PRO A 303 -40.26 27.78 -24.81
CA PRO A 303 -41.18 28.33 -25.79
C PRO A 303 -42.11 27.22 -26.29
N ASP A 304 -43.39 27.51 -26.11
CA ASP A 304 -44.50 26.86 -26.77
C ASP A 304 -44.34 26.92 -28.31
N ARG A 305 -44.89 25.89 -28.95
CA ARG A 305 -44.75 25.59 -30.37
C ARG A 305 -45.64 26.48 -31.24
N THR A 306 -45.22 26.59 -32.51
CA THR A 306 -45.96 26.83 -33.79
C THR A 306 -45.61 28.14 -34.52
N PRO A 307 -45.76 28.21 -35.86
CA PRO A 307 -44.78 27.72 -36.84
C PRO A 307 -44.28 28.83 -37.78
N GLU A 308 -43.12 28.63 -38.39
CA GLU A 308 -42.61 29.48 -39.49
C GLU A 308 -43.50 29.41 -40.74
N PRO A 309 -43.60 30.51 -41.51
CA PRO A 309 -43.69 30.43 -42.95
C PRO A 309 -42.37 30.90 -43.60
N ASP A 310 -41.86 30.03 -44.47
CA ASP A 310 -40.80 30.24 -45.44
C ASP A 310 -40.96 31.57 -46.20
N PHE A 311 -39.93 32.42 -46.22
CA PHE A 311 -39.54 33.16 -47.43
C PHE A 311 -38.01 33.42 -47.46
N PRO A 312 -37.37 33.32 -48.64
CA PRO A 312 -35.93 33.17 -48.78
C PRO A 312 -35.16 34.50 -48.82
N LEU A 313 -33.92 34.44 -48.32
CA LEU A 313 -32.89 35.48 -48.45
C LEU A 313 -32.60 35.84 -49.92
N PRO A 314 -32.38 37.12 -50.27
CA PRO A 314 -31.60 37.48 -51.44
C PRO A 314 -30.09 37.53 -51.12
N PRO A 315 -29.22 37.31 -52.13
CA PRO A 315 -27.80 37.05 -51.93
C PRO A 315 -26.95 38.33 -51.87
N ALA A 316 -25.69 38.09 -51.49
CA ALA A 316 -24.59 39.03 -51.40
C ALA A 316 -24.37 39.87 -52.67
N ASP A 317 -23.92 41.10 -52.46
CA ASP A 317 -23.21 41.86 -53.49
C ASP A 317 -21.81 42.20 -52.95
N GLU A 318 -20.80 41.67 -53.63
CA GLU A 318 -19.39 41.96 -53.45
C GLU A 318 -19.05 43.26 -54.18
N GLY A 319 -18.31 44.17 -53.54
CA GLY A 319 -17.61 45.19 -54.30
C GLY A 319 -17.08 46.38 -53.52
N LEU A 320 -15.74 46.47 -53.49
CA LEU A 320 -14.89 47.67 -53.37
C LEU A 320 -14.48 48.15 -51.96
N PHE A 321 -13.30 47.66 -51.55
CA PHE A 321 -12.17 48.28 -50.81
C PHE A 321 -12.27 49.79 -50.48
N PRO A 322 -11.74 50.30 -49.33
CA PRO A 322 -10.33 50.08 -48.90
C PRO A 322 -10.06 50.00 -47.37
N GLU A 323 -8.88 49.48 -47.00
CA GLU A 323 -8.31 49.67 -45.65
C GLU A 323 -7.98 51.15 -45.39
N PRO A 324 -8.31 51.66 -44.19
CA PRO A 324 -7.30 52.32 -43.34
C PRO A 324 -7.65 52.28 -41.83
N PRO A 325 -6.85 52.88 -40.94
CA PRO A 325 -5.41 52.77 -40.71
C PRO A 325 -5.11 52.14 -39.33
N GLU A 326 -3.84 51.78 -39.08
CA GLU A 326 -3.33 51.46 -37.75
C GLU A 326 -3.67 52.60 -36.76
N ARG A 327 -4.48 52.29 -35.74
CA ARG A 327 -4.70 53.17 -34.60
C ARG A 327 -3.65 52.86 -33.54
N GLU A 328 -2.83 53.85 -33.22
CA GLU A 328 -2.03 53.90 -32.01
C GLU A 328 -2.89 53.56 -30.78
N PRO A 329 -2.36 52.83 -29.79
CA PRO A 329 -3.09 52.52 -28.57
C PRO A 329 -3.41 53.85 -27.84
N PRO A 330 -4.66 54.10 -27.42
CA PRO A 330 -4.98 55.28 -26.64
C PRO A 330 -4.22 55.24 -25.31
N GLU A 331 -3.63 56.37 -24.94
CA GLU A 331 -3.07 56.59 -23.60
C GLU A 331 -4.13 56.28 -22.53
N PRO A 332 -3.74 55.69 -21.38
CA PRO A 332 -4.67 55.21 -20.39
C PRO A 332 -5.39 56.38 -19.70
N ASP A 333 -6.72 56.38 -19.78
CA ASP A 333 -7.60 57.18 -18.90
C ASP A 333 -7.24 56.87 -17.42
N PRO A 334 -6.96 57.89 -16.58
CA PRO A 334 -6.49 57.68 -15.21
C PRO A 334 -7.60 57.33 -14.20
N GLU A 335 -8.80 56.95 -14.65
CA GLU A 335 -9.96 56.69 -13.77
C GLU A 335 -10.70 55.37 -14.04
N ALA A 336 -10.01 54.35 -14.59
CA ALA A 336 -10.54 52.98 -14.65
C ALA A 336 -9.88 52.09 -13.57
N GLY A 337 -10.48 52.08 -12.38
CA GLY A 337 -10.17 51.09 -11.34
C GLY A 337 -10.39 49.65 -11.83
N PRO A 338 -9.69 48.65 -11.25
CA PRO A 338 -9.59 47.31 -11.82
C PRO A 338 -10.97 46.63 -11.87
N SER A 339 -11.39 46.27 -13.08
CA SER A 339 -12.60 45.49 -13.33
C SER A 339 -12.52 44.15 -12.60
N GLY A 340 -13.37 43.97 -11.60
CA GLY A 340 -13.50 42.74 -10.83
C GLY A 340 -13.84 41.53 -11.70
N SER A 341 -12.86 40.67 -11.88
CA SER A 341 -13.06 39.29 -12.32
C SER A 341 -13.86 38.55 -11.23
N ARG A 342 -15.09 38.17 -11.55
CA ARG A 342 -16.01 37.44 -10.66
C ARG A 342 -15.45 36.05 -10.38
N TYR A 343 -14.86 35.84 -9.22
CA TYR A 343 -14.50 34.51 -8.74
C TYR A 343 -15.75 33.73 -8.34
N ARG A 344 -16.22 32.86 -9.25
CA ARG A 344 -17.04 31.70 -8.90
C ARG A 344 -16.12 30.67 -8.24
N GLY A 345 -16.22 30.45 -6.94
CA GLY A 345 -15.52 29.35 -6.29
C GLY A 345 -15.82 29.24 -4.80
N LEU A 346 -16.19 28.04 -4.36
CA LEU A 346 -16.18 27.66 -2.94
C LEU A 346 -14.75 27.82 -2.39
N PRO A 347 -14.57 28.24 -1.12
CA PRO A 347 -13.24 28.48 -0.58
C PRO A 347 -12.35 27.23 -0.68
N ASN A 348 -11.20 27.38 -1.33
CA ASN A 348 -10.14 26.38 -1.31
C ASN A 348 -9.42 26.45 0.03
N LEU A 349 -8.90 25.32 0.49
CA LEU A 349 -8.28 25.18 1.80
C LEU A 349 -6.85 24.66 1.63
N VAL A 350 -5.87 25.38 2.16
CA VAL A 350 -4.44 25.07 2.00
C VAL A 350 -3.70 25.34 3.31
N PRO A 351 -2.64 24.57 3.67
CA PRO A 351 -1.77 24.91 4.79
C PRO A 351 -1.15 26.31 4.63
N ASP A 352 -1.05 27.07 5.71
CA ASP A 352 -0.42 28.39 5.70
C ASP A 352 1.12 28.26 5.57
N PRO A 353 1.75 28.79 4.52
CA PRO A 353 3.21 28.75 4.40
C PRO A 353 3.91 29.63 5.46
N GLU A 354 3.26 30.69 5.94
CA GLU A 354 3.82 31.66 6.87
C GLU A 354 2.83 31.95 8.02
N PRO A 355 2.70 31.01 8.98
CA PRO A 355 1.71 31.14 10.05
C PRO A 355 2.05 32.28 11.01
N ASP A 356 1.09 33.19 11.21
CA ASP A 356 1.17 34.36 12.08
C ASP A 356 0.75 34.10 13.54
N GLY A 357 0.50 32.82 13.87
CA GLY A 357 0.01 32.37 15.17
C GLY A 357 -1.51 32.28 15.28
N LEU A 358 -2.27 32.81 14.31
CA LEU A 358 -3.71 32.57 14.21
C LEU A 358 -3.99 31.14 13.71
N ARG A 359 -5.24 30.70 13.90
CA ARG A 359 -5.70 29.37 13.43
C ARG A 359 -5.90 29.30 11.92
N SER A 360 -6.31 30.42 11.34
CA SER A 360 -6.56 30.57 9.91
C SER A 360 -6.60 32.04 9.52
N ARG A 361 -6.37 32.29 8.24
CA ARG A 361 -6.55 33.59 7.57
C ARG A 361 -7.17 33.38 6.18
N PHE A 362 -7.94 34.35 5.72
CA PHE A 362 -8.52 34.33 4.37
C PHE A 362 -7.80 35.30 3.44
N ASP A 363 -7.39 34.78 2.29
CA ASP A 363 -6.88 35.58 1.19
C ASP A 363 -8.00 35.78 0.15
N HIS A 364 -8.53 37.00 0.10
CA HIS A 364 -9.65 37.37 -0.74
C HIS A 364 -9.29 37.49 -2.23
N ASP A 365 -8.03 37.78 -2.54
CA ASP A 365 -7.57 37.92 -3.93
C ASP A 365 -7.51 36.56 -4.63
N VAL A 366 -7.15 35.52 -3.86
CA VAL A 366 -7.01 34.15 -4.36
C VAL A 366 -8.21 33.26 -3.99
N GLY A 367 -9.05 33.67 -3.02
CA GLY A 367 -10.18 32.90 -2.53
C GLY A 367 -9.77 31.65 -1.74
N ILE A 368 -8.62 31.72 -1.05
CA ILE A 368 -8.05 30.61 -0.27
C ILE A 368 -8.14 30.90 1.22
N VAL A 369 -8.64 29.93 1.97
CA VAL A 369 -8.48 29.87 3.43
C VAL A 369 -7.19 29.15 3.75
N TYR A 370 -6.23 29.88 4.30
CA TYR A 370 -5.00 29.29 4.84
C TYR A 370 -5.24 28.85 6.28
N TYR A 371 -4.92 27.60 6.62
CA TYR A 371 -5.01 27.09 7.98
C TYR A 371 -3.62 26.81 8.56
N ASN A 372 -3.47 27.07 9.85
CA ASN A 372 -2.20 26.87 10.55
C ASN A 372 -2.08 25.42 11.03
N ASP A 373 -1.30 24.62 10.32
CA ASP A 373 -1.04 23.21 10.62
C ASP A 373 -0.16 23.00 11.88
N ARG A 374 0.47 24.07 12.37
CA ARG A 374 1.30 24.10 13.60
C ARG A 374 0.53 24.59 14.83
N HIS A 375 -0.69 25.06 14.68
CA HIS A 375 -1.50 25.52 15.81
C HIS A 375 -1.87 24.34 16.73
N THR A 376 -1.86 24.55 18.06
CA THR A 376 -2.14 23.51 19.07
C THR A 376 -3.44 22.76 18.79
N ASP A 377 -4.52 23.48 18.48
CA ASP A 377 -5.82 22.86 18.14
C ASP A 377 -5.77 21.96 16.91
N HIS A 378 -4.97 22.29 15.88
CA HIS A 378 -4.80 21.43 14.71
C HIS A 378 -4.06 20.14 15.11
N LEU A 379 -2.98 20.27 15.89
CA LEU A 379 -2.21 19.13 16.39
C LEU A 379 -3.02 18.19 17.28
N LEU A 380 -4.04 18.69 17.98
CA LEU A 380 -4.95 17.88 18.79
C LEU A 380 -5.91 17.02 17.97
N VAL A 381 -6.25 17.44 16.75
CA VAL A 381 -7.27 16.77 15.91
C VAL A 381 -6.71 16.10 14.67
N LYS A 382 -5.44 16.35 14.30
CA LYS A 382 -4.82 15.87 13.05
C LYS A 382 -4.89 14.36 12.83
N ASP A 383 -4.86 13.58 13.91
CA ASP A 383 -4.84 12.11 13.85
C ASP A 383 -6.25 11.50 13.72
N ASP A 384 -7.31 12.28 13.98
CA ASP A 384 -8.70 11.87 13.76
C ASP A 384 -9.29 12.64 12.58
N GLN A 385 -9.39 11.97 11.43
CA GLN A 385 -9.91 12.54 10.19
C GLN A 385 -11.28 13.22 10.35
N ARG A 386 -12.14 12.74 11.26
CA ARG A 386 -13.47 13.34 11.49
C ARG A 386 -13.37 14.64 12.28
N SER A 387 -12.60 14.65 13.36
CA SER A 387 -12.36 15.85 14.16
C SER A 387 -11.58 16.89 13.36
N LEU A 388 -10.63 16.47 12.52
CA LEU A 388 -9.94 17.33 11.58
C LEU A 388 -10.91 17.95 10.57
N LEU A 389 -11.82 17.17 9.99
CA LEU A 389 -12.83 17.71 9.07
C LEU A 389 -13.74 18.77 9.74
N ASP A 390 -14.22 18.51 10.96
CA ASP A 390 -15.03 19.47 11.74
C ASP A 390 -14.24 20.75 12.06
N TYR A 391 -12.97 20.60 12.47
CA TYR A 391 -12.06 21.71 12.73
C TYR A 391 -11.87 22.58 11.48
N LEU A 392 -11.49 21.97 10.34
CA LEU A 392 -11.27 22.69 9.09
C LEU A 392 -12.55 23.37 8.60
N ALA A 393 -13.71 22.70 8.68
CA ALA A 393 -14.99 23.31 8.33
C ALA A 393 -15.35 24.49 9.26
N THR A 394 -14.99 24.42 10.54
CA THR A 394 -15.16 25.51 11.51
C THR A 394 -14.29 26.71 11.17
N LEU A 395 -13.04 26.49 10.71
CA LEU A 395 -12.16 27.58 10.25
C LEU A 395 -12.72 28.27 9.02
N VAL A 396 -13.21 27.51 8.04
CA VAL A 396 -13.86 28.10 6.86
C VAL A 396 -15.10 28.90 7.24
N ALA A 397 -15.90 28.43 8.22
CA ALA A 397 -17.05 29.17 8.73
C ALA A 397 -16.62 30.50 9.37
N LYS A 398 -15.55 30.47 10.18
CA LYS A 398 -14.97 31.66 10.81
C LYS A 398 -14.56 32.69 9.77
N GLU A 399 -13.75 32.28 8.80
CA GLU A 399 -13.29 33.17 7.73
C GLU A 399 -14.45 33.73 6.90
N TYR A 400 -15.44 32.89 6.58
CA TYR A 400 -16.61 33.34 5.82
C TYR A 400 -17.42 34.40 6.58
N VAL A 401 -17.66 34.22 7.88
CA VAL A 401 -18.41 35.19 8.68
C VAL A 401 -17.64 36.49 8.83
N LEU A 402 -16.33 36.43 9.11
CA LEU A 402 -15.49 37.62 9.23
C LEU A 402 -15.42 38.41 7.92
N TYR A 403 -15.27 37.72 6.78
CA TYR A 403 -15.19 38.35 5.47
C TYR A 403 -16.49 39.06 5.08
N ASN A 404 -17.64 38.46 5.35
CA ASN A 404 -18.93 39.05 5.01
C ASN A 404 -19.42 40.12 6.01
N ASN A 405 -18.77 40.24 7.18
CA ASN A 405 -19.19 41.16 8.24
C ASN A 405 -18.02 42.02 8.77
N PRO A 406 -17.30 42.76 7.91
CA PRO A 406 -16.06 43.45 8.29
C PRO A 406 -16.26 44.61 9.28
N ARG A 407 -17.49 45.12 9.41
CA ARG A 407 -17.85 46.26 10.29
C ARG A 407 -18.82 45.87 11.42
N ALA A 408 -19.19 44.59 11.51
CA ALA A 408 -20.13 44.12 12.51
C ALA A 408 -19.51 44.16 13.91
N GLN A 409 -20.35 44.38 14.92
CA GLN A 409 -19.91 44.32 16.32
C GLN A 409 -19.65 42.86 16.73
N SER A 410 -18.83 42.64 17.75
CA SER A 410 -18.47 41.28 18.20
C SER A 410 -19.68 40.39 18.53
N GLU A 411 -20.77 40.97 19.04
CA GLU A 411 -22.03 40.25 19.31
C GLU A 411 -22.71 39.78 18.02
N GLU A 412 -22.77 40.63 16.99
CA GLU A 412 -23.34 40.30 15.68
C GLU A 412 -22.52 39.22 14.97
N VAL A 413 -21.18 39.33 15.03
CA VAL A 413 -20.28 38.30 14.51
C VAL A 413 -20.49 36.97 15.23
N ALA A 414 -20.69 36.99 16.55
CA ALA A 414 -20.95 35.77 17.33
C ALA A 414 -22.28 35.11 16.93
N GLU A 415 -23.34 35.88 16.73
CA GLU A 415 -24.64 35.38 16.27
C GLU A 415 -24.55 34.76 14.86
N GLU A 416 -23.86 35.43 13.93
CA GLU A 416 -23.64 34.90 12.58
C GLU A 416 -22.74 33.65 12.59
N MET A 417 -21.76 33.58 13.48
CA MET A 417 -20.98 32.35 13.71
C MET A 417 -21.85 31.20 14.20
N VAL A 418 -22.77 31.43 15.16
CA VAL A 418 -23.71 30.39 15.62
C VAL A 418 -24.61 29.95 14.47
N ARG A 419 -25.17 30.89 13.70
CA ARG A 419 -26.01 30.63 12.52
C ARG A 419 -25.30 29.75 11.50
N MET A 420 -24.02 30.03 11.23
CA MET A 420 -23.19 29.28 10.29
C MET A 420 -22.84 27.89 10.81
N LEU A 421 -22.32 27.78 12.04
CA LEU A 421 -21.85 26.51 12.60
C LEU A 421 -22.98 25.49 12.78
N VAL A 422 -24.21 25.93 13.12
CA VAL A 422 -25.37 25.03 13.20
C VAL A 422 -25.65 24.37 11.85
N ARG A 423 -25.51 25.10 10.74
CA ARG A 423 -25.72 24.57 9.39
C ARG A 423 -24.57 23.67 8.95
N VAL A 424 -23.32 24.08 9.18
CA VAL A 424 -22.13 23.26 8.89
C VAL A 424 -22.23 21.91 9.60
N ARG A 425 -22.57 21.90 10.90
CA ARG A 425 -22.72 20.68 11.70
C ARG A 425 -23.83 19.75 11.22
N ARG A 426 -24.87 20.27 10.57
CA ARG A 426 -25.94 19.45 9.99
C ARG A 426 -25.43 18.59 8.81
N HIS A 427 -24.44 19.08 8.08
CA HIS A 427 -23.87 18.43 6.89
C HIS A 427 -22.59 17.64 7.19
N LEU A 428 -22.04 17.76 8.40
CA LEU A 428 -20.95 16.93 8.87
C LEU A 428 -21.41 15.49 9.14
N PRO A 429 -20.54 14.48 8.90
CA PRO A 429 -20.85 13.09 9.20
C PRO A 429 -21.11 12.89 10.70
N ARG A 430 -22.26 12.30 11.06
CA ARG A 430 -22.64 12.04 12.47
C ARG A 430 -21.76 10.96 13.09
N LYS A 431 -21.48 11.09 14.41
CA LYS A 431 -20.93 9.98 15.21
C LYS A 431 -22.00 8.88 15.31
N PRO A 432 -21.64 7.60 15.11
CA PRO A 432 -22.55 6.47 15.34
C PRO A 432 -22.95 6.35 16.81
#